data_AF-A0A1H7Q0T4-F1
#
_entry.id   AF-A0A1H7Q0T4-F1
#
_cell.length_a   1.000
_cell.length_b   1.000
_cell.length_c   1.000
_cell.angle_alpha   90.00
_cell.angle_beta   90.00
_cell.angle_gamma   90.00
#
_symmetry.space_group_name_H-M   'P 1'
#
loop_
_entity.id
_entity.type
_entity.pdbx_description
1 polymer ?
#
loop_
_entity_poly.entity_id
_entity_poly.type
_entity_poly.pdbx_seq_one_letter_code
_entity_poly.pdbx_strand_id
1 'polypeptide(L)'
;MDEDVKTVHITKALSSAVIVNLIENYPNLEVITCSPSVYDRTSSKYIDALSQLDIEVKKKYNWGAKSQTNGAEFEVLELSDNGLKPKEIAQKLDLKLNRVYYLLKKSNAKYDNRKRKHDHEEIKELKNEGLSAKEISQKLNIPLRSVYYILNKK
;
A
#
# COMPACT_ATOMS: atom_id res chain seq x y z
N MET A 1 39.59 -0.51 -14.90
CA MET A 1 38.81 -0.83 -16.10
C MET A 1 37.98 -2.04 -15.74
N ASP A 2 36.66 -1.90 -15.66
CA ASP A 2 35.76 -2.98 -15.25
C ASP A 2 35.28 -3.71 -16.52
N GLU A 3 36.09 -4.64 -17.00
CA GLU A 3 35.91 -5.34 -18.29
C GLU A 3 34.66 -6.25 -18.34
N ASP A 4 33.94 -6.43 -17.22
CA ASP A 4 32.82 -7.38 -17.09
C ASP A 4 31.42 -6.73 -17.02
N VAL A 5 31.30 -5.41 -17.20
CA VAL A 5 29.99 -4.75 -17.07
C VAL A 5 29.15 -4.95 -18.34
N LYS A 6 28.22 -5.91 -18.28
CA LYS A 6 27.29 -6.23 -19.37
C LYS A 6 26.08 -5.29 -19.50
N THR A 7 25.76 -4.54 -18.44
CA THR A 7 24.56 -3.67 -18.42
C THR A 7 24.89 -2.30 -17.88
N VAL A 8 24.56 -1.26 -18.64
CA VAL A 8 24.80 0.15 -18.28
C VAL A 8 23.50 0.94 -18.29
N HIS A 9 23.35 1.88 -17.35
CA HIS A 9 22.23 2.81 -17.32
C HIS A 9 22.65 4.20 -17.80
N ILE A 10 21.90 4.77 -18.74
CA ILE A 10 22.17 6.10 -19.30
C ILE A 10 21.11 7.12 -18.88
N THR A 11 21.57 8.34 -18.63
CA THR A 11 20.72 9.49 -18.26
C THR A 11 20.56 10.51 -19.39
N LYS A 12 21.43 10.44 -20.41
CA LYS A 12 21.42 11.31 -21.60
C LYS A 12 20.98 10.49 -22.82
N ALA A 13 20.38 11.17 -23.81
CA ALA A 13 20.02 10.54 -25.08
C ALA A 13 21.27 10.02 -25.81
N LEU A 14 21.12 8.91 -26.54
CA LEU A 14 22.24 8.36 -27.30
C LEU A 14 22.58 9.28 -28.47
N SER A 15 23.83 9.70 -28.50
CA SER A 15 24.48 10.38 -29.62
C SER A 15 25.72 9.58 -30.02
N SER A 16 26.28 9.86 -31.20
CA SER A 16 27.50 9.22 -31.67
C SER A 16 28.63 9.26 -30.63
N ALA A 17 28.89 10.42 -30.02
CA ALA A 17 29.92 10.58 -29.01
C ALA A 17 29.67 9.71 -27.76
N VAL A 18 28.42 9.60 -27.31
CA VAL A 18 28.05 8.78 -26.14
C VAL A 18 28.18 7.30 -26.45
N ILE A 19 27.79 6.87 -27.66
CA ILE A 19 27.90 5.47 -28.10
C ILE A 19 29.37 5.05 -28.17
N VAL A 20 30.23 5.86 -28.79
CA VAL A 20 31.67 5.57 -28.87
C VAL A 20 32.26 5.44 -27.47
N ASN A 21 31.95 6.39 -26.58
CA ASN A 21 32.43 6.34 -25.21
C ASN A 21 31.92 5.11 -24.44
N LEU A 22 30.70 4.64 -24.70
CA LEU A 22 30.17 3.42 -24.08
C LEU A 22 30.92 2.18 -24.56
N ILE A 23 31.17 2.06 -25.86
CA ILE A 23 31.86 0.91 -26.44
C ILE A 23 33.33 0.86 -26.00
N GLU A 24 34.01 2.01 -25.93
CA GLU A 24 35.39 2.11 -25.47
C GLU A 24 35.55 1.73 -24.00
N ASN A 25 34.62 2.14 -23.15
CA ASN A 25 34.68 1.85 -21.71
C ASN A 25 34.12 0.48 -21.34
N TYR A 26 33.21 -0.06 -22.14
CA TYR A 26 32.49 -1.31 -21.88
C TYR A 26 32.46 -2.18 -23.15
N PRO A 27 33.55 -2.90 -23.46
CA PRO A 27 33.64 -3.70 -24.68
C PRO A 27 32.66 -4.89 -24.70
N ASN A 28 32.24 -5.37 -23.53
CA ASN A 28 31.31 -6.50 -23.36
C ASN A 28 29.86 -6.03 -23.07
N LEU A 29 29.50 -4.84 -23.52
CA LEU A 29 28.17 -4.26 -23.27
C LEU A 29 27.10 -4.99 -24.09
N GLU A 30 26.09 -5.55 -23.41
CA GLU A 30 24.96 -6.24 -24.05
C GLU A 30 23.66 -5.43 -23.93
N VAL A 31 23.48 -4.70 -22.81
CA VAL A 31 22.21 -4.02 -22.52
C VAL A 31 22.42 -2.59 -22.05
N ILE A 32 21.78 -1.64 -22.74
CA ILE A 32 21.68 -0.24 -22.32
C ILE A 32 20.29 0.00 -21.76
N THR A 33 20.20 0.46 -20.52
CA THR A 33 18.92 0.84 -19.90
C THR A 33 18.77 2.35 -19.82
N CYS A 34 17.59 2.87 -20.09
CA CYS A 34 17.32 4.31 -20.01
C CYS A 34 15.88 4.59 -19.55
N SER A 35 15.63 5.82 -19.13
CA SER A 35 14.26 6.26 -18.82
C SER A 35 13.43 6.40 -20.12
N PRO A 36 12.08 6.28 -20.06
CA PRO A 36 11.22 6.42 -21.23
C PRO A 36 11.46 7.73 -21.98
N SER A 37 11.60 8.85 -21.26
CA SER A 37 11.88 10.16 -21.87
C SER A 37 13.22 10.19 -22.63
N VAL A 38 14.25 9.52 -22.11
CA VAL A 38 15.56 9.43 -22.79
C VAL A 38 15.45 8.55 -24.03
N TYR A 39 14.73 7.43 -23.94
CA TYR A 39 14.47 6.55 -25.08
C TYR A 39 13.72 7.29 -26.20
N ASP A 40 12.64 7.98 -25.86
CA ASP A 40 11.77 8.65 -26.84
C ASP A 40 12.47 9.83 -27.51
N ARG A 41 13.47 10.43 -26.85
CA ARG A 41 14.36 11.46 -27.43
C ARG A 41 15.52 10.88 -28.24
N THR A 42 15.79 9.59 -28.11
CA THR A 42 16.86 8.94 -28.84
C THR A 42 16.40 8.63 -30.25
N SER A 43 17.24 8.92 -31.25
CA SER A 43 16.92 8.63 -32.65
C SER A 43 16.80 7.13 -32.87
N SER A 44 15.75 6.69 -33.59
CA SER A 44 15.56 5.29 -33.98
C SER A 44 16.78 4.72 -34.70
N LYS A 45 17.46 5.53 -35.53
CA LYS A 45 18.70 5.15 -36.23
C LYS A 45 19.78 4.60 -35.30
N TYR A 46 19.93 5.20 -34.12
CA TYR A 46 20.93 4.74 -33.14
C TYR A 46 20.48 3.45 -32.45
N ILE A 47 19.19 3.31 -32.16
CA ILE A 47 18.63 2.09 -31.57
C ILE A 47 18.79 0.93 -32.56
N ASP A 48 18.49 1.15 -33.82
CA ASP A 48 18.62 0.15 -34.88
C ASP A 48 20.08 -0.25 -35.10
N ALA A 49 21.01 0.71 -35.11
CA ALA A 49 22.43 0.44 -35.24
C ALA A 49 23.00 -0.34 -34.05
N LEU A 50 22.56 -0.03 -32.83
CA LEU A 50 22.95 -0.78 -31.63
C LEU A 50 22.37 -2.20 -31.65
N SER A 51 21.14 -2.37 -32.12
CA SER A 51 20.50 -3.68 -32.30
C SER A 51 21.28 -4.58 -33.29
N GLN A 52 21.83 -4.00 -34.36
CA GLN A 52 22.71 -4.71 -35.30
C GLN A 52 24.05 -5.15 -34.71
N LEU A 53 24.47 -4.52 -33.60
CA LEU A 53 25.68 -4.85 -32.86
C LEU A 53 25.39 -5.75 -31.64
N ASP A 54 24.19 -6.36 -31.58
CA ASP A 54 23.71 -7.18 -30.46
C ASP A 54 23.61 -6.41 -29.11
N ILE A 55 23.47 -5.08 -29.17
CA ILE A 55 23.28 -4.22 -27.99
C ILE A 55 21.82 -3.79 -27.88
N GLU A 56 21.11 -4.28 -26.85
CA GLU A 56 19.69 -4.01 -26.66
C GLU A 56 19.44 -2.75 -25.80
N VAL A 57 18.62 -1.82 -26.30
CA VAL A 57 18.22 -0.62 -25.54
C VAL A 57 16.86 -0.84 -24.86
N LYS A 58 16.83 -0.94 -23.54
CA LYS A 58 15.60 -1.18 -22.75
C LYS A 58 15.12 0.06 -22.00
N LYS A 59 13.81 0.33 -22.10
CA LYS A 59 13.13 1.27 -21.21
C LYS A 59 13.07 0.67 -19.79
N LYS A 60 13.75 1.27 -18.83
CA LYS A 60 13.71 0.87 -17.41
C LYS A 60 13.24 2.04 -16.56
N TYR A 61 11.98 1.99 -16.14
CA TYR A 61 11.41 2.98 -15.23
C TYR A 61 11.60 2.52 -13.78
N ASN A 62 12.75 2.85 -13.20
CA ASN A 62 13.05 2.60 -11.79
C ASN A 62 12.94 3.86 -10.92
N TRP A 63 12.40 4.96 -11.45
CA TRP A 63 12.33 6.22 -10.72
C TRP A 63 11.09 6.29 -9.85
N GLY A 64 11.30 6.56 -8.56
CA GLY A 64 10.27 6.59 -7.52
C GLY A 64 10.46 5.49 -6.49
N ALA A 65 9.93 5.69 -5.29
CA ALA A 65 9.84 4.63 -4.31
C ALA A 65 8.99 3.48 -4.88
N LYS A 66 9.48 2.23 -4.78
CA LYS A 66 8.65 1.07 -5.11
C LYS A 66 7.31 1.21 -4.38
N SER A 67 6.21 1.05 -5.10
CA SER A 67 4.88 1.01 -4.48
C SER A 67 4.90 -0.05 -3.37
N GLN A 68 4.69 0.35 -2.12
CA GLN A 68 4.53 -0.55 -0.97
C GLN A 68 3.21 -1.35 -1.02
N THR A 69 2.61 -1.48 -2.19
CA THR A 69 1.43 -2.32 -2.41
C THR A 69 1.88 -3.77 -2.37
N ASN A 70 1.96 -4.34 -1.17
CA ASN A 70 2.16 -5.78 -0.93
C ASN A 70 0.97 -6.63 -1.43
N GLY A 71 0.11 -6.12 -2.33
CA GLY A 71 -1.12 -6.82 -2.76
C GLY A 71 -2.22 -6.93 -1.69
N ALA A 72 -1.92 -6.67 -0.42
CA ALA A 72 -2.83 -6.84 0.73
C ALA A 72 -4.06 -5.91 0.74
N GLU A 73 -4.31 -5.11 -0.31
CA GLU A 73 -5.45 -4.20 -0.36
C GLU A 73 -6.78 -4.97 -0.36
N PHE A 74 -6.84 -6.08 -1.11
CA PHE A 74 -8.02 -6.93 -1.21
C PHE A 74 -8.30 -7.67 0.10
N GLU A 75 -7.28 -8.29 0.69
CA GLU A 75 -7.39 -9.05 1.95
C GLU A 75 -7.80 -8.14 3.12
N VAL A 76 -7.26 -6.93 3.19
CA VAL A 76 -7.66 -5.94 4.21
C VAL A 76 -9.12 -5.55 4.06
N LEU A 77 -9.61 -5.39 2.81
CA LEU A 77 -11.00 -5.06 2.55
C LEU A 77 -11.93 -6.21 2.97
N GLU A 78 -11.64 -7.42 2.50
CA GLU A 78 -12.43 -8.62 2.80
C GLU A 78 -12.53 -8.88 4.30
N LEU A 79 -11.42 -8.76 5.04
CA LEU A 79 -11.44 -8.94 6.50
C LEU A 79 -12.24 -7.84 7.20
N SER A 80 -12.21 -6.60 6.70
CA SER A 80 -13.03 -5.51 7.24
C SER A 80 -14.52 -5.71 6.97
N ASP A 81 -14.88 -6.19 5.78
CA ASP A 81 -16.28 -6.50 5.43
C ASP A 81 -16.82 -7.66 6.26
N ASN A 82 -15.95 -8.62 6.63
CA ASN A 82 -16.25 -9.66 7.61
C ASN A 82 -16.32 -9.16 9.06
N GLY A 83 -16.17 -7.85 9.29
CA GLY A 83 -16.35 -7.21 10.60
C GLY A 83 -15.12 -7.25 11.51
N LEU A 84 -13.96 -7.69 11.04
CA LEU A 84 -12.74 -7.67 11.85
C LEU A 84 -12.28 -6.23 12.08
N LYS A 85 -11.71 -5.99 13.26
CA LYS A 85 -11.17 -4.69 13.61
C LYS A 85 -9.82 -4.47 12.93
N PRO A 86 -9.46 -3.22 12.62
CA PRO A 86 -8.17 -2.90 12.01
C PRO A 86 -6.95 -3.43 12.79
N LYS A 87 -7.06 -3.55 14.12
CA LYS A 87 -6.02 -4.15 14.97
C LYS A 87 -5.87 -5.66 14.76
N GLU A 88 -6.98 -6.37 14.58
CA GLU A 88 -6.99 -7.82 14.32
C GLU A 88 -6.49 -8.11 12.91
N ILE A 89 -6.90 -7.30 11.94
CA ILE A 89 -6.41 -7.35 10.55
C ILE A 89 -4.88 -7.15 10.51
N ALA A 90 -4.37 -6.16 11.26
CA ALA A 90 -2.94 -5.89 11.36
C ALA A 90 -2.15 -7.10 11.88
N GLN A 91 -2.66 -7.78 12.91
CA GLN A 91 -2.03 -8.98 13.46
C GLN A 91 -2.12 -10.17 12.49
N LYS A 92 -3.26 -10.35 11.82
CA LYS A 92 -3.51 -11.47 10.92
C LYS A 92 -2.66 -11.41 9.64
N LEU A 93 -2.46 -10.21 9.10
CA LEU A 93 -1.70 -9.99 7.86
C LEU A 93 -0.24 -9.58 8.11
N ASP A 94 0.21 -9.59 9.37
CA ASP A 94 1.53 -9.06 9.78
C ASP A 94 1.83 -7.66 9.21
N LEU A 95 0.83 -6.78 9.26
CA LEU A 95 0.92 -5.41 8.78
C LEU A 95 0.99 -4.42 9.95
N LYS A 96 1.69 -3.31 9.75
CA LYS A 96 1.61 -2.18 10.67
C LYS A 96 0.17 -1.66 10.73
N LEU A 97 -0.34 -1.38 11.92
CA LEU A 97 -1.70 -0.86 12.11
C LEU A 97 -2.00 0.40 11.25
N ASN A 98 -1.05 1.32 11.17
CA ASN A 98 -1.18 2.52 10.33
C ASN A 98 -1.35 2.19 8.83
N ARG A 99 -0.75 1.08 8.37
CA ARG A 99 -0.90 0.62 6.99
C ARG A 99 -2.32 0.11 6.74
N VAL A 100 -2.88 -0.65 7.67
CA VAL A 100 -4.28 -1.11 7.60
C VAL A 100 -5.23 0.07 7.55
N TYR A 101 -5.06 1.08 8.41
CA TYR A 101 -5.88 2.29 8.36
C TYR A 101 -5.78 3.05 7.03
N TYR A 102 -4.57 3.18 6.50
CA TYR A 102 -4.35 3.79 5.20
C TYR A 102 -5.12 3.04 4.11
N LEU A 103 -5.03 1.71 4.09
CA LEU A 103 -5.69 0.87 3.09
C LEU A 103 -7.21 0.95 3.17
N LEU A 104 -7.78 0.84 4.37
CA LEU A 104 -9.23 0.97 4.57
C LEU A 104 -9.75 2.36 4.22
N LYS A 105 -8.98 3.42 4.52
CA LYS A 105 -9.34 4.79 4.15
C LYS A 105 -9.28 4.99 2.63
N LYS A 106 -8.27 4.42 1.96
CA LYS A 106 -8.10 4.49 0.50
C LYS A 106 -9.27 3.83 -0.23
N SER A 107 -9.84 2.76 0.33
CA SER A 107 -10.97 2.03 -0.26
C SER A 107 -12.36 2.55 0.17
N ASN A 108 -12.44 3.65 0.94
CA ASN A 108 -13.69 4.14 1.55
C ASN A 108 -14.44 3.09 2.40
N ALA A 109 -13.74 2.08 2.94
CA ALA A 109 -14.33 1.09 3.83
C ALA A 109 -14.77 1.75 5.15
N LYS A 110 -15.97 1.40 5.64
CA LYS A 110 -16.46 1.85 6.94
C LYS A 110 -15.94 0.90 8.02
N TYR A 111 -15.11 1.40 8.94
CA TYR A 111 -14.64 0.65 10.10
C TYR A 111 -14.88 1.45 11.38
N ASP A 112 -15.42 0.81 12.42
CA ASP A 112 -15.59 1.43 13.73
C ASP A 112 -14.40 1.09 14.64
N ASN A 113 -13.65 2.13 15.01
CA ASN A 113 -12.52 1.99 15.94
C ASN A 113 -12.89 2.26 17.39
N ARG A 114 -14.12 2.71 17.67
CA ARG A 114 -14.51 3.14 19.01
C ARG A 114 -15.10 1.96 19.76
N LYS A 115 -14.35 1.46 20.75
CA LYS A 115 -14.96 0.58 21.75
C LYS A 115 -15.98 1.41 22.54
N ARG A 116 -17.25 0.98 22.55
CA ARG A 116 -18.26 1.56 23.43
C ARG A 116 -17.82 1.32 24.88
N LYS A 117 -18.02 2.32 25.75
CA LYS A 117 -17.61 2.24 27.16
C LYS A 117 -18.39 1.18 27.93
N HIS A 118 -19.65 0.99 27.55
CA HIS A 118 -20.57 0.03 28.13
C HIS A 118 -21.18 -0.80 27.01
N ASP A 119 -21.60 -2.02 27.32
CA ASP A 119 -22.38 -2.82 26.39
C ASP A 119 -23.81 -2.26 26.34
N HIS A 120 -24.22 -1.77 25.17
CA HIS A 120 -25.55 -1.19 25.00
C HIS A 120 -26.60 -2.28 24.76
N GLU A 121 -26.21 -3.46 24.28
CA GLU A 121 -27.12 -4.55 23.96
C GLU A 121 -27.57 -5.21 25.26
N GLU A 122 -26.62 -5.57 26.13
CA GLU A 122 -26.89 -6.11 27.47
C GLU A 122 -27.81 -5.18 28.29
N ILE A 123 -27.58 -3.87 28.25
CA ILE A 123 -28.45 -2.89 28.94
C ILE A 123 -29.87 -2.87 28.39
N LYS A 124 -30.04 -3.03 27.06
CA LYS A 124 -31.36 -3.09 26.42
C LYS A 124 -32.07 -4.41 26.71
N GLU A 125 -31.34 -5.52 26.74
CA GLU A 125 -31.87 -6.85 27.09
C GLU A 125 -32.39 -6.86 28.52
N LEU A 126 -31.59 -6.40 29.50
CA LEU A 126 -32.04 -6.31 30.90
C LEU A 126 -33.25 -5.39 31.07
N LYS A 127 -33.38 -4.36 30.23
CA LYS A 127 -34.56 -3.49 30.24
C LYS A 127 -35.80 -4.20 29.69
N ASN A 128 -35.63 -5.01 28.64
CA ASN A 128 -36.70 -5.84 28.08
C ASN A 128 -37.13 -6.96 29.03
N GLU A 129 -36.21 -7.49 29.84
CA GLU A 129 -36.49 -8.42 30.95
C GLU A 129 -37.29 -7.77 32.11
N GLY A 130 -37.52 -6.45 32.05
CA GLY A 130 -38.36 -5.72 33.01
C GLY A 130 -37.59 -5.01 34.12
N LEU A 131 -36.26 -5.09 34.15
CA LEU A 131 -35.47 -4.40 35.18
C LEU A 131 -35.59 -2.87 35.05
N SER A 132 -35.61 -2.21 36.20
CA SER A 132 -35.51 -0.76 36.30
C SER A 132 -34.08 -0.29 35.98
N ALA A 133 -33.95 0.97 35.53
CA ALA A 133 -32.63 1.55 35.25
C ALA A 133 -31.71 1.54 36.49
N LYS A 134 -32.28 1.59 37.70
CA LYS A 134 -31.54 1.51 38.97
C LYS A 134 -30.99 0.11 39.21
N GLU A 135 -31.78 -0.93 38.98
CA GLU A 135 -31.35 -2.32 39.11
C GLU A 135 -30.27 -2.66 38.08
N ILE A 136 -30.43 -2.20 36.83
CA ILE A 136 -29.42 -2.37 35.78
C ILE A 136 -28.10 -1.68 36.16
N SER A 137 -28.18 -0.44 36.68
CA SER A 137 -27.03 0.32 37.15
C SER A 137 -26.26 -0.44 38.25
N GLN A 138 -26.97 -1.02 39.20
CA GLN A 138 -26.38 -1.81 40.29
C GLN A 138 -25.81 -3.14 39.80
N LYS A 139 -26.56 -3.86 38.95
CA LYS A 139 -26.17 -5.17 38.41
C LYS A 139 -24.89 -5.10 37.57
N LEU A 140 -24.78 -4.10 36.70
CA LEU A 140 -23.62 -3.93 35.80
C LEU A 140 -22.53 -3.03 36.38
N ASN A 141 -22.74 -2.46 37.58
CA ASN A 141 -21.86 -1.45 38.19
C ASN A 141 -21.57 -0.26 37.24
N ILE A 142 -22.61 0.24 36.59
CA ILE A 142 -22.57 1.35 35.63
C ILE A 142 -23.29 2.56 36.23
N PRO A 143 -22.81 3.81 36.06
CA PRO A 143 -23.53 4.99 36.54
C PRO A 143 -24.96 5.06 36.00
N LEU A 144 -25.93 5.36 36.87
CA LEU A 144 -27.35 5.47 36.50
C LEU A 144 -27.60 6.40 35.31
N ARG A 145 -26.85 7.51 35.24
CA ARG A 145 -26.90 8.46 34.12
C ARG A 145 -26.51 7.79 32.79
N SER A 146 -25.52 6.91 32.78
CA SER A 146 -25.10 6.18 31.58
C SER A 146 -26.20 5.22 31.13
N VAL A 147 -26.85 4.54 32.07
CA VAL A 147 -27.97 3.63 31.76
C VAL A 147 -29.11 4.41 31.09
N TYR A 148 -29.53 5.54 31.67
CA TYR A 148 -30.55 6.40 31.04
C TYR A 148 -30.12 6.94 29.69
N TYR A 149 -28.87 7.38 29.55
CA TYR A 149 -28.35 7.84 28.26
C TYR A 149 -28.44 6.76 27.19
N ILE A 150 -28.13 5.51 27.53
CA ILE A 150 -28.14 4.37 26.61
C ILE A 150 -29.58 4.00 26.23
N LEU A 151 -30.50 3.98 27.20
CA LEU A 151 -31.91 3.63 26.96
C LEU A 151 -32.67 4.71 26.19
N ASN A 152 -32.34 5.99 26.36
CA ASN A 152 -33.02 7.11 25.69
C ASN A 152 -32.44 7.43 24.31
N LYS A 153 -31.35 6.78 23.90
CA LYS A 153 -30.73 7.01 22.59
C LYS A 153 -31.54 6.29 21.51
N LYS A 154 -32.24 7.06 20.67
CA LYS A 154 -32.89 6.59 19.44
C LYS A 154 -31.87 6.05 18.44
#